data_AF-A0A6N7Q4R7-F1
#
_entry.id   AF-A0A6N7Q4R7-F1
#
_cell.length_a   1.000
_cell.length_b   1.000
_cell.length_c   1.000
_cell.angle_alpha   90.00
_cell.angle_beta   90.00
_cell.angle_gamma   90.00
#
_symmetry.space_group_name_H-M   'P 1'
#
loop_
_entity.id
_entity.type
_entity.pdbx_description
1 polymer ?
#
loop_
_entity_poly.entity_id
_entity_poly.type
_entity_poly.pdbx_seq_one_letter_code
_entity_poly.pdbx_strand_id
1 'polypeptide(L)'
;MPFFDKISAGDRLSLVFVPSETSVPPYALKVFSPSGANILDTLVRDPPTGAPQSPPPIEFVVSAPGVYRIEVRSLTGRQRGDAKIRVG
;
A
#
# COMPACT_ATOMS: atom_id res chain seq x y z
N MET A 1 -13.73 -7.34 11.77
CA MET A 1 -13.05 -6.65 10.65
C MET A 1 -13.20 -5.16 10.87
N PRO A 2 -12.15 -4.34 10.74
CA PRO A 2 -12.33 -2.89 10.78
C PRO A 2 -13.09 -2.50 9.50
N PHE A 3 -14.30 -1.98 9.67
CA PHE A 3 -15.09 -1.40 8.60
C PHE A 3 -14.62 0.05 8.43
N PHE A 4 -14.15 0.40 7.24
CA PHE A 4 -14.10 1.80 6.85
C PHE A 4 -15.54 2.25 6.59
N ASP A 5 -15.92 3.44 7.06
CA ASP A 5 -17.08 4.14 6.53
C ASP A 5 -16.98 4.17 5.00
N LYS A 6 -18.14 4.17 4.33
CA LYS A 6 -18.24 4.03 2.86
C LYS A 6 -17.19 4.88 2.12
N ILE A 7 -16.21 4.21 1.51
CA ILE A 7 -15.16 4.86 0.74
C ILE A 7 -15.72 5.32 -0.60
N SER A 8 -15.58 6.60 -0.90
CA SER A 8 -16.10 7.28 -2.09
C SER A 8 -14.97 7.78 -2.99
N ALA A 9 -15.30 8.04 -4.25
CA ALA A 9 -14.37 8.72 -5.15
C ALA A 9 -14.10 10.14 -4.65
N GLY A 10 -12.83 10.55 -4.66
CA GLY A 10 -12.33 11.79 -4.06
C GLY A 10 -11.71 11.60 -2.68
N ASP A 11 -12.00 10.48 -2.00
CA ASP A 11 -11.43 10.22 -0.67
C ASP A 11 -9.92 9.97 -0.77
N ARG A 12 -9.19 10.50 0.22
CA ARG A 12 -7.78 10.21 0.41
C ARG A 12 -7.63 9.04 1.37
N LEU A 13 -6.94 8.00 0.93
CA LEU A 13 -6.62 6.84 1.75
C LEU A 13 -5.15 6.84 2.12
N SER A 14 -4.87 6.49 3.37
CA SER A 14 -3.52 6.35 3.91
C SER A 14 -3.24 4.87 4.16
N LEU A 15 -2.23 4.33 3.51
CA LEU A 15 -1.83 2.94 3.63
C LEU A 15 -0.60 2.81 4.53
N VAL A 16 -0.74 2.04 5.61
CA VAL A 16 0.36 1.70 6.51
C VAL A 16 0.81 0.28 6.20
N PHE A 17 2.10 0.13 5.86
CA PHE A 17 2.72 -1.17 5.66
C PHE A 17 3.56 -1.52 6.89
N VAL A 18 3.23 -2.64 7.53
CA VAL A 18 3.96 -3.16 8.69
C VAL A 18 4.60 -4.49 8.29
N PRO A 19 5.91 -4.54 8.01
CA PRO A 19 6.61 -5.78 7.71
C PRO A 19 6.66 -6.70 8.93
N SER A 20 6.73 -8.02 8.71
CA SER A 20 7.05 -8.96 9.78
C SER A 20 8.52 -8.83 10.18
N GLU A 21 8.85 -9.16 11.44
CA GLU A 21 10.22 -9.07 12.00
C GLU A 21 11.27 -9.85 11.20
N THR A 22 10.84 -10.86 10.45
CA THR A 22 11.70 -11.72 9.63
C THR A 22 11.88 -11.23 8.18
N SER A 23 11.18 -10.19 7.77
CA SER A 23 11.27 -9.67 6.40
C SER A 23 12.17 -8.44 6.35
N VAL A 24 13.05 -8.39 5.35
CA VAL A 24 14.04 -7.32 5.21
C VAL A 24 13.68 -6.44 4.02
N PRO A 25 13.54 -5.11 4.18
CA PRO A 25 13.34 -4.17 3.08
C PRO A 25 14.54 -4.16 2.12
N PRO A 26 14.40 -3.61 0.90
CA PRO A 26 13.30 -2.78 0.42
C PRO A 26 12.13 -3.55 -0.23
N TYR A 27 10.94 -2.98 -0.14
CA TYR A 27 9.72 -3.50 -0.80
C TYR A 27 9.24 -2.55 -1.89
N ALA A 28 8.88 -3.11 -3.05
CA ALA A 28 8.13 -2.40 -4.06
C ALA A 28 6.63 -2.51 -3.75
N LEU A 29 5.98 -1.36 -3.60
CA LEU A 29 4.55 -1.24 -3.38
C LEU A 29 3.88 -0.60 -4.58
N LYS A 30 2.88 -1.28 -5.14
CA LYS A 30 2.10 -0.80 -6.28
C LYS A 30 0.62 -0.79 -5.97
N VAL A 31 -0.08 0.27 -6.39
CA VAL A 31 -1.53 0.36 -6.30
C VAL A 31 -2.12 0.46 -7.70
N PHE A 32 -3.01 -0.46 -8.02
CA PHE A 32 -3.75 -0.50 -9.28
C PHE A 32 -5.18 -0.05 -9.04
N SER A 33 -5.63 0.87 -9.87
CA SER A 33 -7.03 1.32 -9.92
C SER A 33 -7.95 0.25 -10.52
N PRO A 34 -9.28 0.40 -10.40
CA PRO A 34 -10.25 -0.55 -10.96
C PRO A 34 -10.13 -0.73 -12.48
N SER A 35 -9.59 0.24 -13.21
CA SER A 35 -9.31 0.13 -14.65
C SER A 35 -8.08 -0.71 -14.98
N GLY A 36 -7.30 -1.11 -13.96
CA GLY A 36 -6.01 -1.79 -14.10
C GLY A 36 -4.82 -0.84 -14.21
N ALA A 37 -5.03 0.48 -14.27
CA ALA A 37 -3.93 1.44 -14.31
C ALA A 37 -3.16 1.46 -12.98
N ASN A 38 -1.83 1.43 -13.04
CA ASN A 38 -0.96 1.64 -11.88
C ASN A 38 -0.97 3.12 -11.51
N ILE A 39 -1.55 3.45 -10.36
CA ILE A 39 -1.72 4.83 -9.88
C ILE A 39 -0.70 5.23 -8.81
N LEU A 40 0.07 4.26 -8.29
CA LEU A 40 1.10 4.49 -7.30
C LEU A 40 2.16 3.41 -7.41
N ASP A 41 3.41 3.81 -7.59
CA ASP A 41 4.58 2.92 -7.60
C ASP A 41 5.64 3.52 -6.69
N THR A 42 5.90 2.87 -5.56
CA THR A 42 6.81 3.41 -4.54
C THR A 42 7.67 2.32 -3.89
N LEU A 43 8.77 2.74 -3.28
CA LEU A 43 9.68 1.88 -2.54
C LEU A 43 9.59 2.14 -1.05
N VAL A 44 9.25 1.11 -0.29
CA VAL A 44 9.31 1.12 1.16
C VAL A 44 10.70 0.69 1.60
N ARG A 45 11.38 1.55 2.36
CA ARG A 45 12.73 1.35 2.88
C ARG A 45 12.73 1.63 4.37
N ASP A 46 13.71 1.07 5.08
CA ASP A 46 13.95 1.48 6.46
C ASP A 46 14.39 2.95 6.51
N PRO A 47 13.90 3.72 7.49
CA PRO A 47 14.37 5.08 7.69
C PRO A 47 15.86 5.05 8.08
N PRO A 48 16.68 5.99 7.56
CA PRO A 48 18.14 5.98 7.73
C PRO A 48 18.60 6.31 9.16
N THR A 49 17.69 6.63 10.08
CA THR A 49 17.99 7.29 11.36
C THR A 49 18.24 6.32 12.52
N GLY A 50 18.09 5.01 12.34
CA GLY A 50 18.38 4.00 13.38
C GLY A 50 17.46 4.04 14.61
N ALA A 51 16.53 4.99 14.69
CA ALA A 51 15.48 5.03 15.69
C ALA A 51 14.25 4.26 15.19
N PRO A 52 13.45 3.59 16.08
CA PRO A 52 12.20 2.97 15.68
C PRO A 52 11.20 4.05 15.24
N GLN A 53 11.17 4.34 13.95
CA GLN A 53 10.16 5.20 13.35
C GLN A 53 9.30 4.36 12.43
N SER A 54 7.98 4.39 12.65
CA SER A 54 7.05 3.86 11.66
C SER A 54 7.23 4.64 10.36
N PRO A 55 7.41 3.99 9.20
CA PRO A 55 7.47 4.69 7.93
C PRO A 55 6.19 5.52 7.75
N PRO A 56 6.29 6.72 7.13
CA PRO A 56 5.10 7.54 6.88
C PRO A 56 4.09 6.77 6.04
N PRO A 57 2.78 6.98 6.26
CA PRO A 57 1.76 6.31 5.48
C PRO A 57 1.87 6.69 4.01
N ILE A 58 1.59 5.73 3.15
CA ILE A 58 1.55 5.93 1.71
C ILE A 58 0.15 6.38 1.33
N GLU A 59 0.01 7.60 0.85
CA GLU A 59 -1.29 8.18 0.53
C GLU A 59 -1.63 8.05 -0.95
N PHE A 60 -2.91 7.82 -1.26
CA PHE A 60 -3.44 7.93 -2.61
C PHE A 60 -4.89 8.41 -2.60
N VAL A 61 -5.33 8.99 -3.72
CA VAL A 61 -6.71 9.46 -3.90
C VAL A 61 -7.49 8.43 -4.69
N VAL A 62 -8.67 8.10 -4.21
CA VAL A 62 -9.62 7.21 -4.88
C VAL A 62 -10.23 7.93 -6.07
N SER A 63 -9.95 7.45 -7.27
CA SER A 63 -10.41 8.06 -8.53
C SER A 63 -11.78 7.59 -9.01
N ALA A 64 -12.19 6.36 -8.67
CA ALA A 64 -13.41 5.74 -9.19
C ALA A 64 -13.92 4.64 -8.24
N PRO A 65 -15.23 4.33 -8.23
CA PRO A 65 -15.74 3.14 -7.55
C PRO A 65 -15.19 1.87 -8.19
N GLY A 66 -15.00 0.82 -7.39
CA GLY A 66 -14.51 -0.48 -7.82
C GLY A 66 -13.49 -1.09 -6.87
N VAL A 67 -12.77 -2.09 -7.37
CA VAL A 67 -11.75 -2.80 -6.59
C VAL A 67 -10.37 -2.29 -6.95
N TYR A 68 -9.70 -1.68 -5.97
CA TYR A 68 -8.29 -1.34 -6.05
C TYR A 68 -7.46 -2.53 -5.59
N ARG A 69 -6.37 -2.81 -6.30
CA ARG A 69 -5.43 -3.88 -5.95
C ARG A 69 -4.13 -3.27 -5.47
N ILE A 70 -3.67 -3.69 -4.31
CA ILE A 70 -2.37 -3.34 -3.76
C ILE A 70 -1.47 -4.56 -3.91
N GLU A 71 -0.30 -4.38 -4.50
CA GLU A 71 0.75 -5.40 -4.55
C GLU A 71 1.95 -4.93 -3.75
N VAL A 72 2.49 -5.84 -2.95
CA VAL A 72 3.77 -5.65 -2.25
C VAL A 72 4.71 -6.76 -2.66
N ARG A 73 5.94 -6.41 -3.06
CA ARG A 73 6.97 -7.37 -3.46
C ARG A 73 8.29 -7.01 -2.78
N SER A 74 8.97 -8.00 -2.22
CA SER A 74 10.38 -7.84 -1.83
C SER A 74 11.23 -7.64 -3.08
N LEU A 75 12.19 -6.71 -3.03
CA LEU A 75 13.15 -6.52 -4.14
C LEU A 75 14.32 -7.50 -4.09
N THR A 76 14.67 -7.98 -2.90
CA THR A 76 15.84 -8.85 -2.66
C THR A 76 15.45 -10.32 -2.46
N GLY A 77 14.18 -10.60 -2.18
CA GLY A 77 13.63 -11.92 -1.95
C GLY A 77 12.54 -12.33 -2.95
N ARG A 78 11.90 -13.47 -2.69
CA ARG A 78 10.77 -14.00 -3.49
C ARG A 78 9.40 -13.71 -2.89
N GLN A 79 9.36 -12.97 -1.78
CA GLN A 79 8.13 -12.69 -1.06
C GLN A 79 7.25 -11.70 -1.83
N ARG A 80 5.96 -12.03 -1.94
CA ARG A 80 4.93 -11.19 -2.54
C ARG A 80 3.65 -11.30 -1.72
N GLY A 81 2.97 -10.18 -1.57
CA GLY A 81 1.62 -10.09 -1.02
C GLY A 81 0.71 -9.29 -1.94
N ASP A 82 -0.59 -9.55 -1.84
CA ASP A 82 -1.62 -8.75 -2.46
C ASP A 82 -2.74 -8.44 -1.46
N ALA A 83 -3.32 -7.24 -1.60
CA ALA A 83 -4.48 -6.81 -0.85
C ALA A 83 -5.47 -6.13 -1.80
N LYS A 84 -6.74 -6.10 -1.41
CA LYS A 84 -7.81 -5.48 -2.20
C LYS A 84 -8.60 -4.51 -1.33
N ILE A 85 -8.88 -3.34 -1.87
CA ILE A 85 -9.78 -2.34 -1.28
C ILE A 85 -10.98 -2.21 -2.20
N ARG A 86 -12.18 -2.35 -1.63
CA ARG A 86 -13.43 -2.10 -2.35
C ARG A 86 -13.91 -0.68 -2.03
N VAL A 87 -14.18 0.08 -3.08
CA VAL A 87 -14.72 1.44 -3.07
C VAL A 87 -16.09 1.41 -3.74
N GLY A 88 -17.10 2.07 -3.15
CA GLY A 88 -18.47 2.09 -3.65
C GLY A 88 -19.46 1.31 -2.79
#